data_AF-A0A2W5N5H1-F1
#
_entry.id   AF-A0A2W5N5H1-F1
#
_cell.length_a   1.000
_cell.length_b   1.000
_cell.length_c   1.000
_cell.angle_alpha   90.00
_cell.angle_beta   90.00
_cell.angle_gamma   90.00
#
_symmetry.space_group_name_H-M   'P 1'
#
loop_
_entity.id
_entity.type
_entity.pdbx_description
1 polymer ?
#
loop_
_entity_poly.entity_id
_entity_poly.type
_entity_poly.pdbx_seq_one_letter_code
_entity_poly.pdbx_strand_id
1 'polypeptide(L)'
;MENSSFSHPLEWDTIGGLDTTGFIFMSNNISGPVGRISVNLTSYDLLKAAALLLMVVDHAGFYFMPDELWPRAIGRLSAPIWIFLVGYAQSRDLSPKLWIGMLILVLSNFATGEAVLPVNILGTIIFCRVLLDPVMNIVRAKPQSLYPIAFLFFLAGVPVGLFLEYGAAIFLIAMAGYMVRNRDNLPFRWNDILQFCAIAMVVHGFYQLGYYFFSFDLIYKIVIGAALLVLMLGVLVRFAPKEYPALTEKLPAPAVWVIQFCGRRTLEFYVAHILIFHAVQIWLGLAEMHPFTLHIFR
;
A
#
# COMPACT_ATOMS: atom_id res chain seq x y z
N MET A 1 4.41 -40.05 45.89
CA MET A 1 4.20 -39.08 46.98
C MET A 1 4.49 -37.71 46.39
N GLU A 2 3.64 -37.09 45.58
CA GLU A 2 2.19 -36.86 45.74
C GLU A 2 1.86 -35.93 46.91
N ASN A 3 1.49 -34.70 46.54
CA ASN A 3 0.58 -33.71 47.17
C ASN A 3 0.90 -32.36 46.50
N SER A 4 0.16 -31.82 45.53
CA SER A 4 -1.29 -31.61 45.37
C SER A 4 -1.91 -30.81 46.53
N SER A 5 -2.30 -29.57 46.25
CA SER A 5 -3.62 -28.97 46.50
C SER A 5 -3.56 -27.44 46.32
N PHE A 6 -4.23 -26.88 45.30
CA PHE A 6 -5.62 -26.34 45.33
C PHE A 6 -5.70 -25.08 46.22
N SER A 7 -6.38 -23.97 45.92
CA SER A 7 -7.15 -23.43 44.79
C SER A 7 -7.75 -22.12 45.32
N HIS A 8 -8.01 -21.13 44.45
CA HIS A 8 -9.31 -20.45 44.30
C HIS A 8 -9.18 -19.17 43.44
N PRO A 9 -10.31 -18.73 42.84
CA PRO A 9 -10.37 -18.13 41.52
C PRO A 9 -10.61 -16.62 41.59
N LEU A 10 -10.34 -15.91 40.51
CA LEU A 10 -11.00 -14.63 40.25
C LEU A 10 -11.77 -14.76 38.95
N GLU A 11 -13.00 -15.23 39.16
CA GLU A 11 -14.20 -14.95 38.41
C GLU A 11 -14.27 -13.45 38.04
N TRP A 12 -14.37 -13.16 36.74
CA TRP A 12 -14.94 -11.91 36.24
C TRP A 12 -15.84 -12.26 35.07
N ASP A 13 -17.01 -12.78 35.41
CA ASP A 13 -18.14 -12.83 34.50
C ASP A 13 -18.64 -11.40 34.19
N THR A 14 -18.93 -11.20 32.90
CA THR A 14 -19.95 -10.30 32.36
C THR A 14 -19.93 -8.83 32.78
N ILE A 15 -19.36 -7.97 31.92
CA ILE A 15 -20.03 -6.72 31.52
C ILE A 15 -19.88 -6.59 30.01
N GLY A 16 -21.03 -6.67 29.31
CA GLY A 16 -21.12 -6.52 27.88
C GLY A 16 -20.87 -5.09 27.40
N GLY A 17 -20.63 -4.98 26.10
CA GLY A 17 -20.72 -3.70 25.39
C GLY A 17 -19.56 -3.46 24.45
N LEU A 18 -19.86 -3.61 23.16
CA LEU A 18 -19.11 -3.11 22.01
C LEU A 18 -17.84 -3.89 21.66
N ASP A 19 -18.10 -4.94 20.88
CA ASP A 19 -17.16 -5.58 19.99
C ASP A 19 -16.48 -4.54 19.08
N THR A 20 -15.24 -4.17 19.43
CA THR A 20 -14.40 -3.20 18.69
C THR A 20 -13.47 -3.89 17.68
N THR A 21 -13.76 -5.15 17.31
CA THR A 21 -12.95 -5.99 16.40
C THR A 21 -12.96 -5.56 14.92
N GLY A 22 -13.45 -4.38 14.58
CA GLY A 22 -13.56 -3.88 13.20
C GLY A 22 -12.42 -2.97 12.72
N PHE A 23 -11.28 -2.93 13.39
CA PHE A 23 -10.26 -1.90 13.17
C PHE A 23 -8.90 -2.53 13.07
N ILE A 24 -8.11 -2.09 12.08
CA ILE A 24 -6.70 -2.43 11.80
C ILE A 24 -6.52 -3.11 10.43
N PHE A 25 -6.57 -2.31 9.37
CA PHE A 25 -6.06 -2.72 8.06
C PHE A 25 -4.56 -2.38 8.02
N MET A 26 -3.72 -3.41 8.19
CA MET A 26 -2.23 -3.37 8.21
C MET A 26 -1.51 -2.89 9.50
N SER A 27 -1.97 -3.16 10.73
CA SER A 27 -1.23 -2.75 11.96
C SER A 27 -0.95 -3.78 13.05
N ASN A 28 -1.20 -5.09 12.85
CA ASN A 28 -0.88 -6.06 13.90
C ASN A 28 0.42 -6.79 13.61
N ASN A 29 1.52 -6.23 14.15
CA ASN A 29 2.49 -6.98 14.96
C ASN A 29 3.56 -6.06 15.57
N ILE A 30 3.10 -5.13 16.41
CA ILE A 30 3.87 -4.70 17.58
C ILE A 30 3.03 -5.09 18.80
N SER A 31 2.98 -6.38 19.16
CA SER A 31 2.32 -6.77 20.39
C SER A 31 2.88 -8.09 20.92
N GLY A 32 3.37 -8.03 22.17
CA GLY A 32 3.21 -9.12 23.12
C GLY A 32 1.71 -9.41 23.40
N PRO A 33 1.38 -10.14 24.47
CA PRO A 33 0.07 -10.75 24.62
C PRO A 33 -1.06 -9.70 24.69
N VAL A 34 -2.07 -9.86 23.82
CA VAL A 34 -3.35 -9.12 23.74
C VAL A 34 -3.24 -7.60 23.45
N GLY A 35 -2.90 -7.28 22.20
CA GLY A 35 -3.66 -6.36 21.33
C GLY A 35 -4.06 -4.96 21.81
N ARG A 36 -3.18 -4.20 22.48
CA ARG A 36 -3.39 -2.74 22.66
C ARG A 36 -2.79 -1.97 21.49
N ILE A 37 -3.59 -1.09 20.88
CA ILE A 37 -3.09 -0.11 19.91
C ILE A 37 -2.10 0.81 20.63
N SER A 38 -0.91 0.99 20.07
CA SER A 38 0.12 1.85 20.68
C SER A 38 -0.36 3.31 20.78
N VAL A 39 -0.13 3.92 21.93
CA VAL A 39 -0.36 5.36 22.13
C VAL A 39 0.74 6.18 21.45
N ASN A 40 1.91 5.60 21.24
CA ASN A 40 3.04 6.24 20.58
C ASN A 40 2.87 6.27 19.06
N LEU A 41 3.55 7.20 18.41
CA LEU A 41 3.77 7.16 16.97
C LEU A 41 4.58 5.93 16.60
N THR A 42 4.13 5.21 15.58
CA THR A 42 4.84 4.04 15.04
C THR A 42 5.48 4.35 13.69
N SER A 43 6.43 3.52 13.26
CA SER A 43 6.99 3.60 11.90
C SER A 43 5.93 3.39 10.82
N TYR A 44 4.90 2.59 11.10
CA TYR A 44 3.74 2.47 10.23
C TYR A 44 2.92 3.76 10.16
N ASP A 45 2.66 4.41 11.29
CA ASP A 45 1.89 5.66 11.32
C ASP A 45 2.57 6.72 10.44
N LEU A 46 3.89 6.89 10.62
CA LEU A 46 4.69 7.86 9.85
C LEU A 46 4.73 7.53 8.36
N LEU A 47 5.07 6.29 8.00
CA LEU A 47 5.25 5.90 6.60
C LEU A 47 3.92 5.93 5.82
N LYS A 48 2.83 5.48 6.45
CA LYS A 48 1.49 5.50 5.84
C LYS A 48 0.95 6.92 5.74
N ALA A 49 1.16 7.77 6.74
CA ALA A 49 0.77 9.18 6.66
C ALA A 49 1.51 9.89 5.52
N ALA A 50 2.82 9.66 5.37
CA ALA A 50 3.60 10.18 4.24
C ALA A 50 3.07 9.68 2.89
N ALA A 51 2.82 8.37 2.76
CA ALA A 51 2.25 7.80 1.53
C ALA A 51 0.87 8.38 1.20
N LEU A 52 0.04 8.59 2.21
CA LEU A 52 -1.28 9.19 2.06
C LEU A 52 -1.21 10.65 1.59
N LEU A 53 -0.29 11.45 2.14
CA LEU A 53 -0.08 12.82 1.68
C LEU A 53 0.39 12.84 0.21
N LEU A 54 1.35 11.99 -0.16
CA LEU A 54 1.81 11.86 -1.54
C LEU A 54 0.65 11.49 -2.49
N MET A 55 -0.22 10.58 -2.07
CA MET A 55 -1.39 10.16 -2.85
C MET A 55 -2.42 11.28 -3.02
N VAL A 56 -2.67 12.06 -1.97
CA VAL A 56 -3.58 13.22 -2.06
C VAL A 56 -3.03 14.26 -3.03
N VAL A 57 -1.71 14.52 -3.01
CA VAL A 57 -1.04 15.40 -3.99
C VAL A 57 -1.16 14.83 -5.41
N ASP A 58 -0.97 13.52 -5.58
CA ASP A 58 -1.14 12.84 -6.87
C ASP A 58 -2.53 13.10 -7.45
N HIS A 59 -3.57 12.85 -6.65
CA HIS A 59 -4.95 12.99 -7.08
C HIS A 59 -5.35 14.46 -7.25
N ALA A 60 -4.86 15.36 -6.40
CA ALA A 60 -5.14 16.79 -6.58
C ALA A 60 -4.59 17.30 -7.91
N GLY A 61 -3.40 16.84 -8.31
CA GLY A 61 -2.84 17.08 -9.65
C GLY A 61 -3.75 16.56 -10.75
N PHE A 62 -4.25 15.33 -10.60
CA PHE A 62 -5.08 14.69 -11.62
C PHE A 62 -6.44 15.38 -11.82
N TYR A 63 -7.13 15.67 -10.72
CA TYR A 63 -8.51 16.18 -10.77
C TYR A 63 -8.58 17.69 -10.97
N PHE A 64 -7.62 18.46 -10.45
CA PHE A 64 -7.73 19.92 -10.39
C PHE A 64 -6.63 20.69 -11.13
N MET A 65 -5.49 20.05 -11.43
CA MET A 65 -4.35 20.71 -12.08
C MET A 65 -3.73 19.82 -13.17
N PRO A 66 -4.52 19.38 -14.18
CA PRO A 66 -4.07 18.39 -15.16
C PRO A 66 -2.88 18.85 -16.01
N ASP A 67 -2.69 20.17 -16.18
CA ASP A 67 -1.57 20.76 -16.90
C ASP A 67 -0.27 20.80 -16.06
N GLU A 68 -0.39 20.69 -14.73
CA GLU A 68 0.74 20.68 -13.81
C GLU A 68 1.20 19.25 -13.55
N LEU A 69 2.34 18.90 -14.15
CA LEU A 69 2.89 17.54 -14.10
C LEU A 69 3.56 17.20 -12.76
N TRP A 70 4.05 18.19 -12.00
CA TRP A 70 4.80 17.98 -10.76
C TRP A 70 4.00 17.30 -9.64
N PRO A 71 2.74 17.68 -9.34
CA PRO A 71 1.91 16.95 -8.39
C PRO A 71 1.81 15.45 -8.70
N ARG A 72 1.63 15.09 -9.99
CA ARG A 72 1.62 13.69 -10.45
C ARG A 72 2.98 13.03 -10.26
N ALA A 73 4.06 13.71 -10.64
CA ALA A 73 5.42 13.21 -10.50
C ALA A 73 5.79 12.88 -9.04
N ILE A 74 5.46 13.76 -8.11
CA ILE A 74 5.70 13.56 -6.67
C ILE A 74 4.80 12.45 -6.13
N GLY A 75 3.52 12.48 -6.52
CA GLY A 75 2.52 11.52 -6.09
C GLY A 75 2.82 10.06 -6.43
N ARG A 76 3.57 9.83 -7.52
CA ARG A 76 4.03 8.51 -7.96
C ARG A 76 4.84 7.72 -6.92
N LEU A 77 5.43 8.41 -5.95
CA LEU A 77 6.15 7.78 -4.85
C LEU A 77 5.21 7.04 -3.87
N SER A 78 3.90 7.30 -3.89
CA SER A 78 2.96 6.71 -2.94
C SER A 78 2.72 5.22 -3.16
N ALA A 79 2.38 4.81 -4.39
CA ALA A 79 1.95 3.44 -4.69
C ALA A 79 2.98 2.37 -4.26
N PRO A 80 4.30 2.54 -4.51
CA PRO A 80 5.30 1.59 -4.04
C PRO A 80 5.35 1.43 -2.53
N ILE A 81 5.08 2.48 -1.75
CA ILE A 81 5.04 2.39 -0.28
C ILE A 81 3.92 1.46 0.15
N TRP A 82 2.71 1.66 -0.40
CA TRP A 82 1.56 0.81 -0.07
C TRP A 82 1.79 -0.64 -0.44
N ILE A 83 2.26 -0.91 -1.65
CA ILE A 83 2.46 -2.28 -2.12
C ILE A 83 3.64 -2.97 -1.40
N PHE A 84 4.69 -2.22 -1.07
CA PHE A 84 5.76 -2.74 -0.22
C PHE A 84 5.21 -3.13 1.15
N LEU A 85 4.37 -2.28 1.76
CA LEU A 85 3.75 -2.56 3.06
C LEU A 85 2.76 -3.74 3.00
N VAL A 86 2.07 -3.97 1.88
CA VAL A 86 1.29 -5.19 1.65
C VAL A 86 2.18 -6.42 1.73
N GLY A 87 3.32 -6.38 1.04
CA GLY A 87 4.35 -7.41 1.07
C GLY A 87 4.93 -7.67 2.46
N TYR A 88 5.24 -6.57 3.14
CA TYR A 88 5.86 -6.54 4.45
C TYR A 88 4.88 -6.92 5.57
N ALA A 89 3.57 -6.80 5.39
CA ALA A 89 2.61 -7.21 6.42
C ALA A 89 2.68 -8.74 6.68
N GLN A 90 2.31 -9.18 7.88
CA GLN A 90 2.17 -10.62 8.17
C GLN A 90 0.80 -11.14 7.74
N SER A 91 -0.21 -10.31 7.98
CA SER A 91 -1.59 -10.65 7.66
C SER A 91 -1.83 -10.60 6.14
N ARG A 92 -2.66 -11.53 5.68
CA ARG A 92 -3.25 -11.56 4.33
C ARG A 92 -4.75 -11.33 4.37
N ASP A 93 -5.28 -10.82 5.49
CA ASP A 93 -6.70 -10.61 5.68
C ASP A 93 -7.32 -9.82 4.51
N LEU A 94 -8.48 -10.28 4.02
CA LEU A 94 -9.24 -9.63 2.97
C LEU A 94 -10.53 -9.08 3.56
N SER A 95 -10.40 -8.17 4.54
CA SER A 95 -11.57 -7.66 5.25
C SER A 95 -12.65 -7.15 4.29
N PRO A 96 -13.94 -7.28 4.66
CA PRO A 96 -15.05 -6.77 3.86
C PRO A 96 -14.91 -5.29 3.48
N LYS A 97 -14.27 -4.47 4.33
CA LYS A 97 -14.01 -3.06 4.06
C LYS A 97 -13.21 -2.84 2.78
N LEU A 98 -12.26 -3.72 2.47
CA LEU A 98 -11.43 -3.60 1.25
C LEU A 98 -12.28 -3.81 0.00
N TRP A 99 -13.13 -4.82 0.00
CA TRP A 99 -14.06 -5.12 -1.10
C TRP A 99 -15.12 -4.03 -1.26
N ILE A 100 -15.71 -3.57 -0.14
CA ILE A 100 -16.70 -2.50 -0.13
C ILE A 100 -16.07 -1.19 -0.64
N GLY A 101 -14.87 -0.84 -0.16
CA GLY A 101 -14.14 0.33 -0.65
C GLY A 101 -13.84 0.25 -2.14
N MET A 102 -13.38 -0.91 -2.62
CA MET A 102 -13.12 -1.13 -4.05
C MET A 102 -14.39 -0.92 -4.89
N LEU A 103 -15.50 -1.51 -4.46
CA LEU A 103 -16.80 -1.40 -5.15
C LEU A 103 -17.33 0.04 -5.14
N ILE A 104 -17.28 0.72 -3.99
CA ILE A 104 -17.70 2.12 -3.87
C ILE A 104 -16.93 3.00 -4.85
N LEU A 105 -15.62 2.81 -4.96
CA LEU A 105 -14.80 3.60 -5.88
C LEU A 105 -15.08 3.26 -7.35
N VAL A 106 -15.27 1.98 -7.69
CA VAL A 106 -15.71 1.59 -9.05
C VAL A 106 -17.03 2.26 -9.42
N LEU A 107 -18.02 2.23 -8.52
CA LEU A 107 -19.32 2.87 -8.75
C LEU A 107 -19.19 4.39 -8.82
N SER A 108 -18.29 4.98 -8.03
CA SER A 108 -18.04 6.41 -8.07
C SER A 108 -17.39 6.84 -9.39
N ASN A 109 -16.41 6.09 -9.90
CA ASN A 109 -15.81 6.35 -11.22
C ASN A 109 -16.89 6.29 -12.30
N PHE A 110 -17.74 5.27 -12.26
CA PHE A 110 -18.85 5.16 -13.20
C PHE A 110 -19.79 6.38 -13.12
N ALA A 111 -20.13 6.83 -11.92
CA ALA A 111 -21.02 7.98 -11.70
C ALA A 111 -20.40 9.32 -12.14
N THR A 112 -19.07 9.45 -12.10
CA THR A 112 -18.35 10.64 -12.59
C THR A 112 -17.99 10.55 -14.08
N GLY A 113 -18.33 9.45 -14.76
CA GLY A 113 -18.00 9.25 -16.16
C GLY A 113 -16.54 8.83 -16.40
N GLU A 114 -15.81 8.46 -15.35
CA GLU A 114 -14.46 7.93 -15.43
C GLU A 114 -14.43 6.45 -15.79
N ALA A 115 -13.24 5.97 -16.16
CA ALA A 115 -13.04 4.57 -16.48
C ALA A 115 -13.27 3.68 -15.24
N VAL A 116 -14.09 2.64 -15.42
CA VAL A 116 -14.27 1.58 -14.43
C VAL A 116 -13.10 0.58 -14.45
N LEU A 117 -12.46 0.43 -15.62
CA LEU A 117 -11.27 -0.39 -15.80
C LEU A 117 -10.07 0.46 -16.21
N PRO A 118 -8.87 0.18 -15.66
CA PRO A 118 -8.57 -0.88 -14.69
C PRO A 118 -9.19 -0.63 -13.30
N VAL A 119 -9.48 -1.70 -12.56
CA VAL A 119 -9.96 -1.60 -11.17
C VAL A 119 -8.90 -0.91 -10.33
N ASN A 120 -9.34 0.02 -9.48
CA ASN A 120 -8.49 0.82 -8.59
C ASN A 120 -7.52 -0.03 -7.74
N ILE A 121 -6.52 0.65 -7.15
CA ILE A 121 -5.44 0.07 -6.33
C ILE A 121 -5.90 -0.93 -5.27
N LEU A 122 -7.15 -0.83 -4.75
CA LEU A 122 -7.64 -1.82 -3.78
C LEU A 122 -7.76 -3.22 -4.42
N GLY A 123 -8.15 -3.32 -5.69
CA GLY A 123 -8.11 -4.56 -6.45
C GLY A 123 -6.70 -5.12 -6.57
N THR A 124 -5.72 -4.25 -6.82
CA THR A 124 -4.29 -4.61 -6.86
C THR A 124 -3.77 -5.07 -5.50
N ILE A 125 -4.22 -4.47 -4.40
CA ILE A 125 -3.90 -4.92 -3.03
C ILE A 125 -4.49 -6.30 -2.76
N ILE A 126 -5.75 -6.56 -3.15
CA ILE A 126 -6.39 -7.89 -3.03
C ILE A 126 -5.55 -8.92 -3.81
N PHE A 127 -5.26 -8.62 -5.08
CA PHE A 127 -4.43 -9.47 -5.94
C PHE A 127 -3.08 -9.80 -5.30
N CYS A 128 -2.38 -8.78 -4.78
CA CYS A 128 -1.11 -8.99 -4.10
C CYS A 128 -1.26 -9.90 -2.87
N ARG A 129 -2.25 -9.66 -2.01
CA ARG A 129 -2.47 -10.48 -0.80
C ARG A 129 -2.79 -11.94 -1.11
N VAL A 130 -3.58 -12.20 -2.16
CA VAL A 130 -3.96 -13.56 -2.58
C VAL A 130 -2.75 -14.32 -3.13
N LEU A 131 -1.92 -13.68 -3.96
CA LEU A 131 -0.83 -14.38 -4.66
C LEU A 131 0.49 -14.43 -3.88
N LEU A 132 0.71 -13.54 -2.91
CA LEU A 132 2.03 -13.37 -2.29
C LEU A 132 2.55 -14.65 -1.65
N ASP A 133 1.78 -15.29 -0.76
CA ASP A 133 2.27 -16.46 -0.04
C ASP A 133 2.43 -17.70 -0.96
N PRO A 134 1.49 -18.03 -1.87
CA PRO A 134 1.70 -19.09 -2.86
C PRO A 134 2.98 -18.90 -3.68
N VAL A 135 3.22 -17.69 -4.19
CA VAL A 135 4.42 -17.38 -4.99
C VAL A 135 5.68 -17.46 -4.13
N MET A 136 5.69 -16.85 -2.94
CA MET A 136 6.87 -16.85 -2.07
C MET A 136 7.19 -18.25 -1.51
N ASN A 137 6.21 -19.14 -1.39
CA ASN A 137 6.43 -20.53 -1.04
C ASN A 137 7.17 -21.29 -2.16
N ILE A 138 6.83 -21.03 -3.43
CA ILE A 138 7.56 -21.57 -4.58
C ILE A 138 9.01 -21.06 -4.57
N VAL A 139 9.20 -19.76 -4.37
CA VAL A 139 10.52 -19.13 -4.30
C VAL A 139 11.34 -19.70 -3.14
N ARG A 140 10.73 -19.90 -1.97
CA ARG A 140 11.41 -20.50 -0.81
C ARG A 140 11.85 -21.93 -1.08
N ALA A 141 11.00 -22.73 -1.72
CA ALA A 141 11.31 -24.11 -2.06
C ALA A 141 12.35 -24.23 -3.18
N LYS A 142 12.36 -23.28 -4.13
CA LYS A 142 13.24 -23.24 -5.30
C LYS A 142 13.78 -21.82 -5.50
N PRO A 143 14.84 -21.40 -4.80
CA PRO A 143 15.34 -20.01 -4.83
C PRO A 143 15.68 -19.50 -6.23
N GLN A 144 16.14 -20.39 -7.12
CA GLN A 144 16.40 -20.11 -8.53
C GLN A 144 15.16 -19.66 -9.32
N SER A 145 13.95 -19.88 -8.80
CA SER A 145 12.70 -19.44 -9.43
C SER A 145 12.40 -17.96 -9.25
N LEU A 146 13.12 -17.23 -8.38
CA LEU A 146 12.88 -15.81 -8.10
C LEU A 146 12.86 -14.97 -9.38
N TYR A 147 13.92 -15.04 -10.20
CA TYR A 147 14.04 -14.22 -11.41
C TYR A 147 13.14 -14.68 -12.57
N PRO A 148 12.96 -15.99 -12.85
CA PRO A 148 11.95 -16.44 -13.79
C PRO A 148 10.54 -15.99 -13.43
N ILE A 149 10.14 -16.09 -12.15
CA ILE A 149 8.85 -15.59 -11.67
C ILE A 149 8.77 -14.07 -11.84
N ALA A 150 9.82 -13.34 -11.47
CA ALA A 150 9.86 -11.90 -11.64
C ALA A 150 9.69 -11.47 -13.10
N PHE A 151 10.33 -12.20 -14.03
CA PHE A 151 10.19 -11.98 -15.46
C PHE A 151 8.77 -12.30 -15.97
N LEU A 152 8.12 -13.34 -15.45
CA LEU A 152 6.72 -13.63 -15.77
C LEU A 152 5.77 -12.51 -15.30
N PHE A 153 5.98 -11.98 -14.08
CA PHE A 153 5.22 -10.83 -13.58
C PHE A 153 5.50 -9.54 -14.36
N PHE A 154 6.74 -9.35 -14.83
CA PHE A 154 7.09 -8.30 -15.78
C PHE A 154 6.27 -8.46 -17.06
N LEU A 155 6.33 -9.59 -17.76
CA LEU A 155 5.56 -9.81 -19.00
C LEU A 155 4.04 -9.70 -18.79
N ALA A 156 3.52 -10.21 -17.67
CA ALA A 156 2.11 -10.11 -17.32
C ALA A 156 1.68 -8.69 -16.90
N GLY A 157 2.63 -7.77 -16.70
CA GLY A 157 2.37 -6.39 -16.29
C GLY A 157 1.37 -5.68 -17.20
N VAL A 158 1.57 -5.76 -18.52
CA VAL A 158 0.68 -5.14 -19.52
C VAL A 158 -0.72 -5.78 -19.53
N PRO A 159 -0.89 -7.09 -19.80
CA PRO A 159 -2.23 -7.67 -19.93
C PRO A 159 -3.04 -7.60 -18.63
N VAL A 160 -2.40 -7.75 -17.46
CA VAL A 160 -3.10 -7.57 -16.17
C VAL A 160 -3.37 -6.09 -15.89
N GLY A 161 -2.54 -5.18 -16.38
CA GLY A 161 -2.72 -3.73 -16.29
C GLY A 161 -3.98 -3.21 -16.99
N LEU A 162 -4.59 -4.00 -17.89
CA LEU A 162 -5.89 -3.72 -18.49
C LEU A 162 -7.05 -3.90 -17.49
N PHE A 163 -6.84 -4.67 -16.42
CA PHE A 163 -7.87 -5.03 -15.45
C PHE A 163 -7.59 -4.48 -14.04
N LEU A 164 -6.31 -4.34 -13.66
CA LEU A 164 -5.89 -3.90 -12.33
C LEU A 164 -4.94 -2.71 -12.44
N GLU A 165 -5.15 -1.70 -11.61
CA GLU A 165 -4.27 -0.54 -11.55
C GLU A 165 -2.83 -0.99 -11.24
N TYR A 166 -1.84 -0.46 -11.97
CA TYR A 166 -0.42 -0.86 -11.88
C TYR A 166 -0.06 -2.28 -12.39
N GLY A 167 -1.06 -3.07 -12.81
CA GLY A 167 -0.85 -4.39 -13.42
C GLY A 167 -0.12 -5.41 -12.54
N ALA A 168 0.37 -6.48 -13.16
CA ALA A 168 1.08 -7.55 -12.43
C ALA A 168 2.50 -7.16 -11.98
N ALA A 169 3.14 -6.21 -12.67
CA ALA A 169 4.53 -5.84 -12.41
C ALA A 169 4.74 -5.21 -11.02
N ILE A 170 3.73 -4.53 -10.48
CA ILE A 170 3.79 -3.96 -9.13
C ILE A 170 3.91 -5.03 -8.04
N PHE A 171 3.52 -6.28 -8.33
CA PHE A 171 3.65 -7.40 -7.42
C PHE A 171 5.10 -7.66 -7.00
N LEU A 172 6.08 -7.30 -7.84
CA LEU A 172 7.50 -7.39 -7.48
C LEU A 172 7.85 -6.52 -6.27
N ILE A 173 7.17 -5.38 -6.09
CA ILE A 173 7.33 -4.52 -4.91
C ILE A 173 6.76 -5.20 -3.66
N ALA A 174 5.65 -5.95 -3.78
CA ALA A 174 5.11 -6.76 -2.68
C ALA A 174 6.07 -7.92 -2.33
N MET A 175 6.64 -8.59 -3.32
CA MET A 175 7.68 -9.59 -3.10
C MET A 175 8.89 -8.98 -2.38
N ALA A 176 9.33 -7.78 -2.76
CA ALA A 176 10.42 -7.07 -2.09
C ALA A 176 10.10 -6.80 -0.62
N GLY A 177 8.89 -6.31 -0.31
CA GLY A 177 8.42 -6.14 1.07
C GLY A 177 8.44 -7.44 1.88
N TYR A 178 7.99 -8.54 1.29
CA TYR A 178 8.04 -9.87 1.91
C TYR A 178 9.48 -10.31 2.19
N MET A 179 10.38 -10.14 1.21
CA MET A 179 11.77 -10.54 1.32
C MET A 179 12.52 -9.75 2.39
N VAL A 180 12.32 -8.42 2.46
CA VAL A 180 12.95 -7.57 3.49
C VAL A 180 12.51 -7.99 4.89
N ARG A 181 11.23 -8.30 5.09
CA ARG A 181 10.71 -8.79 6.38
C ARG A 181 11.25 -10.17 6.75
N ASN A 182 11.25 -11.09 5.80
CA ASN A 182 11.58 -12.50 6.04
C ASN A 182 13.05 -12.82 5.71
N ARG A 183 13.92 -11.79 5.65
CA ARG A 183 15.31 -11.93 5.21
C ARG A 183 16.10 -12.99 5.97
N ASP A 184 15.80 -13.17 7.26
CA ASP A 184 16.48 -14.16 8.12
C ASP A 184 15.96 -15.59 7.93
N ASN A 185 14.78 -15.73 7.30
CA ASN A 185 14.10 -17.02 7.05
C ASN A 185 14.14 -17.44 5.58
N LEU A 186 14.79 -16.66 4.72
CA LEU A 186 14.90 -16.93 3.30
C LEU A 186 16.33 -17.36 2.94
N PRO A 187 16.50 -18.21 1.92
CA PRO A 187 17.81 -18.70 1.50
C PRO A 187 18.62 -17.68 0.67
N PHE A 188 18.35 -16.38 0.84
CA PHE A 188 18.97 -15.30 0.07
C PHE A 188 19.90 -14.47 0.96
N ARG A 189 21.03 -14.05 0.42
CA ARG A 189 21.89 -13.09 1.12
C ARG A 189 21.29 -11.70 1.02
N TRP A 190 21.72 -10.80 1.89
CA TRP A 190 21.27 -9.42 1.88
C TRP A 190 21.48 -8.71 0.52
N ASN A 191 22.60 -8.97 -0.15
CA ASN A 191 22.87 -8.41 -1.47
C ASN A 191 21.89 -8.90 -2.53
N ASP A 192 21.43 -10.15 -2.44
CA ASP A 192 20.46 -10.71 -3.38
C ASP A 192 19.07 -10.04 -3.16
N ILE A 193 18.70 -9.75 -1.90
CA ILE A 193 17.49 -8.99 -1.56
C ILE A 193 17.59 -7.55 -2.06
N LEU A 194 18.72 -6.86 -1.84
CA LEU A 194 18.96 -5.50 -2.33
C LEU A 194 18.86 -5.42 -3.85
N GLN A 195 19.49 -6.36 -4.55
CA GLN A 195 19.43 -6.47 -6.01
C GLN A 195 17.98 -6.66 -6.48
N PHE A 196 17.23 -7.56 -5.85
CA PHE A 196 15.82 -7.77 -6.18
C PHE A 196 14.98 -6.50 -5.93
N CYS A 197 15.19 -5.79 -4.82
CA CYS A 197 14.49 -4.54 -4.53
C CYS A 197 14.79 -3.46 -5.59
N ALA A 198 16.04 -3.36 -6.04
CA ALA A 198 16.42 -2.45 -7.12
C ALA A 198 15.74 -2.84 -8.45
N ILE A 199 15.76 -4.13 -8.82
CA ILE A 199 15.09 -4.64 -10.04
C ILE A 199 13.59 -4.38 -9.98
N ALA A 200 12.93 -4.70 -8.86
CA ALA A 200 11.50 -4.46 -8.68
C ALA A 200 11.16 -2.97 -8.88
N MET A 201 12.02 -2.07 -8.39
CA MET A 201 11.82 -0.63 -8.56
C MET A 201 12.11 -0.14 -9.98
N VAL A 202 13.13 -0.67 -10.65
CA VAL A 202 13.41 -0.37 -12.07
C VAL A 202 12.26 -0.85 -12.95
N VAL A 203 11.74 -2.04 -12.70
CA VAL A 203 10.56 -2.57 -13.41
C VAL A 203 9.35 -1.68 -13.17
N HIS A 204 9.09 -1.29 -11.92
CA HIS A 204 8.00 -0.36 -11.61
C HIS A 204 8.16 0.98 -12.34
N GLY A 205 9.36 1.58 -12.28
CA GLY A 205 9.69 2.80 -12.99
C GLY A 205 9.53 2.66 -14.51
N PHE A 206 9.93 1.52 -15.10
CA PHE A 206 9.73 1.25 -16.52
C PHE A 206 8.24 1.28 -16.91
N TYR A 207 7.37 0.62 -16.13
CA TYR A 207 5.92 0.65 -16.38
C TYR A 207 5.33 2.05 -16.15
N GLN A 208 5.73 2.72 -15.09
CA GLN A 208 5.20 4.02 -14.73
C GLN A 208 5.61 5.12 -15.73
N LEU A 209 6.85 5.08 -16.22
CA LEU A 209 7.42 6.08 -17.13
C LEU A 209 7.22 5.73 -18.62
N GLY A 210 7.04 4.44 -18.94
CA GLY A 210 6.93 3.93 -20.31
C GLY A 210 5.51 3.58 -20.74
N TYR A 211 4.71 2.92 -19.88
CA TYR A 211 3.37 2.44 -20.26
C TYR A 211 2.28 3.47 -19.97
N TYR A 212 2.34 4.15 -18.82
CA TYR A 212 1.27 5.04 -18.38
C TYR A 212 1.46 6.52 -18.75
N PHE A 213 2.66 6.99 -19.13
CA PHE A 213 2.91 8.44 -19.26
C PHE A 213 3.97 8.81 -20.30
N PHE A 214 3.68 8.56 -21.58
CA PHE A 214 4.49 9.11 -22.67
C PHE A 214 4.61 10.66 -22.61
N SER A 215 3.78 11.36 -21.83
CA SER A 215 3.72 12.82 -21.69
C SER A 215 4.78 13.47 -20.79
N PHE A 216 5.44 12.74 -19.88
CA PHE A 216 6.48 13.36 -19.05
C PHE A 216 7.75 13.65 -19.87
N ASP A 217 8.30 14.86 -19.76
CA ASP A 217 9.63 15.16 -20.27
C ASP A 217 10.69 14.30 -19.59
N LEU A 218 11.83 14.15 -20.27
CA LEU A 218 12.97 13.35 -19.81
C LEU A 218 13.41 13.72 -18.38
N ILE A 219 13.35 15.01 -18.02
CA ILE A 219 13.74 15.47 -16.69
C ILE A 219 12.85 14.89 -15.59
N TYR A 220 11.52 14.86 -15.77
CA TYR A 220 10.60 14.24 -14.82
C TYR A 220 10.87 12.75 -14.69
N LYS A 221 11.07 12.07 -15.82
CA LYS A 221 11.37 10.62 -15.86
C LYS A 221 12.62 10.29 -15.04
N ILE A 222 13.69 11.07 -15.21
CA ILE A 222 14.94 10.89 -14.45
C ILE A 222 14.73 11.17 -12.96
N VAL A 223 14.07 12.28 -12.62
CA VAL A 223 13.84 12.68 -11.22
C VAL A 223 12.96 11.65 -10.50
N ILE A 224 11.86 11.22 -11.10
CA ILE A 224 10.97 10.19 -10.54
C ILE A 224 11.72 8.86 -10.39
N GLY A 225 12.43 8.42 -11.44
CA GLY A 225 13.21 7.18 -11.39
C GLY A 225 14.25 7.18 -10.28
N ALA A 226 14.98 8.29 -10.11
CA ALA A 226 15.94 8.45 -9.03
C ALA A 226 15.26 8.47 -7.65
N ALA A 227 14.16 9.22 -7.50
CA ALA A 227 13.41 9.31 -6.25
C ALA A 227 12.82 7.95 -5.82
N LEU A 228 12.32 7.17 -6.77
CA LEU A 228 11.83 5.81 -6.57
C LEU A 228 12.94 4.86 -6.06
N LEU A 229 14.13 4.91 -6.68
CA LEU A 229 15.27 4.13 -6.23
C LEU A 229 15.73 4.53 -4.82
N VAL A 230 15.80 5.84 -4.54
CA VAL A 230 16.13 6.36 -3.20
C VAL A 230 15.07 5.94 -2.18
N LEU A 231 13.78 6.00 -2.52
CA LEU A 231 12.70 5.54 -1.66
C LEU A 231 12.87 4.05 -1.32
N MET A 232 13.11 3.20 -2.31
CA MET A 232 13.27 1.76 -2.10
C MET A 232 14.53 1.44 -1.28
N LEU A 233 15.70 1.84 -1.77
CA LEU A 233 17.00 1.45 -1.22
C LEU A 233 17.40 2.29 0.01
N GLY A 234 16.87 3.50 0.12
CA GLY A 234 17.08 4.43 1.23
C GLY A 234 16.15 4.16 2.41
N VAL A 235 14.85 4.03 2.15
CA VAL A 235 13.81 4.00 3.17
C VAL A 235 13.21 2.61 3.35
N LEU A 236 12.62 2.03 2.30
CA LEU A 236 11.77 0.84 2.44
C LEU A 236 12.55 -0.41 2.83
N VAL A 237 13.73 -0.64 2.26
CA VAL A 237 14.58 -1.79 2.62
C VAL A 237 15.06 -1.73 4.08
N ARG A 238 15.14 -0.54 4.66
CA ARG A 238 15.51 -0.33 6.07
C ARG A 238 14.30 -0.27 7.01
N PHE A 239 13.09 -0.44 6.47
CA PHE A 239 11.86 -0.36 7.25
C PHE A 239 11.82 -1.47 8.32
N ALA A 240 11.47 -1.05 9.53
CA ALA A 240 11.28 -1.93 10.67
C ALA A 240 10.13 -1.39 11.54
N PRO A 241 9.27 -2.27 12.11
CA PRO A 241 8.30 -1.88 13.13
C PRO A 241 9.02 -1.28 14.33
N LYS A 242 8.75 -0.01 14.62
CA LYS A 242 9.33 0.73 15.76
C LYS A 242 8.29 1.68 16.33
N GLU A 243 8.36 1.91 17.62
CA GLU A 243 7.66 3.00 18.30
C GLU A 243 8.61 4.18 18.51
N TYR A 244 8.05 5.39 18.52
CA TYR A 244 8.78 6.64 18.70
C TYR A 244 8.20 7.46 19.87
N PRO A 245 8.34 7.00 21.13
CA PRO A 245 7.82 7.72 22.30
C PRO A 245 8.40 9.14 22.40
N ALA A 246 9.73 9.28 22.23
CA ALA A 246 10.39 10.59 22.28
C ALA A 246 9.92 11.56 21.18
N LEU A 247 9.50 11.07 20.01
CA LEU A 247 8.90 11.92 18.97
C LEU A 247 7.46 12.29 19.33
N THR A 248 6.73 11.34 19.91
CA THR A 248 5.33 11.53 20.35
C THR A 248 5.24 12.61 21.42
N GLU A 249 6.16 12.61 22.39
CA GLU A 249 6.22 13.62 23.46
C GLU A 249 6.63 15.02 22.95
N LYS A 250 7.44 15.09 21.90
CA LYS A 250 7.93 16.36 21.35
C LYS A 250 6.93 17.06 20.42
N LEU A 251 6.01 16.31 19.83
CA LEU A 251 5.03 16.87 18.89
C LEU A 251 3.76 17.34 19.64
N PRO A 252 3.12 18.43 19.18
CA PRO A 252 1.82 18.82 19.70
C PRO A 252 0.80 17.68 19.55
N ALA A 253 -0.06 17.50 20.55
CA ALA A 253 -1.09 16.45 20.55
C ALA A 253 -1.95 16.42 19.26
N PRO A 254 -2.36 17.57 18.67
CA PRO A 254 -3.07 17.55 17.39
C PRO A 254 -2.26 16.95 16.24
N ALA A 255 -0.95 17.22 16.18
CA ALA A 255 -0.08 16.67 15.14
C ALA A 255 0.08 15.15 15.28
N VAL A 256 0.30 14.67 16.51
CA VAL A 256 0.34 13.23 16.80
C VAL A 256 -0.97 12.56 16.37
N TRP A 257 -2.10 13.16 16.76
CA TRP A 257 -3.43 12.65 16.42
C TRP A 257 -3.64 12.56 14.90
N VAL A 258 -3.29 13.62 14.15
CA VAL A 258 -3.40 13.62 12.68
C VAL A 258 -2.55 12.51 12.06
N ILE A 259 -1.29 12.37 12.48
CA ILE A 259 -0.39 11.33 11.96
C ILE A 259 -0.95 9.93 12.24
N GLN A 260 -1.40 9.68 13.47
CA GLN A 260 -2.01 8.40 13.85
C GLN A 260 -3.32 8.16 13.09
N PHE A 261 -4.16 9.16 12.93
CA PHE A 261 -5.40 9.07 12.18
C PHE A 261 -5.11 8.69 10.73
N CYS A 262 -4.23 9.44 10.06
CA CYS A 262 -3.78 9.16 8.70
C CYS A 262 -3.17 7.76 8.59
N GLY A 263 -2.37 7.30 9.56
CA GLY A 263 -1.71 6.00 9.53
C GLY A 263 -2.59 4.78 9.87
N ARG A 264 -3.65 4.98 10.66
CA ARG A 264 -4.51 3.89 11.18
C ARG A 264 -5.84 3.77 10.45
N ARG A 265 -6.28 4.85 9.78
CA ARG A 265 -7.53 4.93 9.00
C ARG A 265 -7.28 5.18 7.52
N THR A 266 -6.19 4.63 7.00
CA THR A 266 -5.71 4.88 5.63
C THR A 266 -6.72 4.49 4.57
N LEU A 267 -7.42 3.36 4.75
CA LEU A 267 -8.42 2.88 3.80
C LEU A 267 -9.64 3.80 3.78
N GLU A 268 -10.17 4.14 4.95
CA GLU A 268 -11.31 5.03 5.06
C GLU A 268 -10.99 6.41 4.47
N PHE A 269 -9.79 6.95 4.77
CA PHE A 269 -9.33 8.19 4.16
C PHE A 269 -9.15 8.07 2.65
N TYR A 270 -8.57 6.96 2.17
CA TYR A 270 -8.40 6.67 0.75
C TYR A 270 -9.74 6.72 0.01
N VAL A 271 -10.76 6.03 0.52
CA VAL A 271 -12.08 6.07 -0.12
C VAL A 271 -12.69 7.47 -0.03
N ALA A 272 -12.67 8.08 1.16
CA ALA A 272 -13.31 9.37 1.40
C ALA A 272 -12.73 10.50 0.53
N HIS A 273 -11.40 10.61 0.40
CA HIS A 273 -10.81 11.73 -0.37
C HIS A 273 -11.09 11.62 -1.88
N ILE A 274 -11.14 10.41 -2.45
CA ILE A 274 -11.57 10.24 -3.85
C ILE A 274 -13.03 10.66 -4.02
N LEU A 275 -13.92 10.21 -3.14
CA LEU A 275 -15.34 10.59 -3.19
C LEU A 275 -15.53 12.12 -3.06
N ILE A 276 -14.76 12.76 -2.19
CA ILE A 276 -14.75 14.22 -2.04
C ILE A 276 -14.26 14.87 -3.34
N PHE A 277 -13.18 14.37 -3.95
CA PHE A 277 -12.64 14.93 -5.18
C PHE A 277 -13.63 14.80 -6.34
N HIS A 278 -14.29 13.65 -6.48
CA HIS A 278 -15.38 13.46 -7.43
C HIS A 278 -16.55 14.42 -7.20
N ALA A 279 -16.98 14.60 -5.95
CA ALA A 279 -18.06 15.55 -5.63
C ALA A 279 -17.66 17.00 -5.99
N VAL A 280 -16.42 17.39 -5.71
CA VAL A 280 -15.89 18.72 -6.07
C VAL A 280 -15.79 18.87 -7.59
N GLN A 281 -15.33 17.84 -8.31
CA GLN A 281 -15.24 17.84 -9.77
C GLN A 281 -16.61 18.04 -10.41
N ILE A 282 -17.65 17.34 -9.93
CA ILE A 282 -19.04 17.53 -10.37
C ILE A 282 -19.50 18.96 -10.05
N TRP A 283 -19.26 19.43 -8.83
CA TRP A 283 -19.68 20.77 -8.39
C TRP A 283 -19.05 21.89 -9.22
N LEU A 284 -17.78 21.73 -9.62
CA LEU A 284 -17.06 22.66 -10.50
C LEU A 284 -17.41 22.51 -11.98
N GLY A 285 -18.21 21.51 -12.36
CA GLY A 285 -18.55 21.24 -13.77
C GLY A 285 -17.36 20.69 -14.59
N LEU A 286 -16.38 20.07 -13.93
CA LEU A 286 -15.18 19.49 -14.55
C LEU A 286 -15.36 18.01 -14.95
N ALA A 287 -16.52 17.41 -14.66
CA ALA A 287 -16.79 16.01 -14.97
C ALA A 287 -17.27 15.86 -16.42
N GLU A 288 -16.47 15.15 -17.24
CA GLU A 288 -16.84 14.78 -18.60
C GLU A 288 -17.37 13.34 -18.62
N MET A 289 -18.59 13.14 -19.11
CA MET A 289 -19.25 11.83 -19.07
C MET A 289 -18.76 10.88 -20.19
N HIS A 290 -17.78 10.04 -19.89
CA HIS A 290 -17.24 9.02 -20.81
C HIS A 290 -17.08 7.61 -20.18
N PRO A 291 -18.13 7.04 -19.55
CA PRO A 291 -18.02 5.87 -18.67
C PRO A 291 -17.55 4.56 -19.34
N PHE A 292 -17.59 4.49 -20.67
CA PHE A 292 -17.22 3.29 -21.45
C PHE A 292 -16.01 3.48 -22.35
N THR A 293 -15.30 4.62 -22.23
CA THR A 293 -14.07 4.80 -23.00
C THR A 293 -12.99 3.94 -22.37
N LEU A 294 -12.64 2.85 -23.06
CA LEU A 294 -11.44 2.06 -22.78
C LEU A 294 -10.22 2.97 -22.96
N HIS A 295 -9.79 3.62 -21.89
CA HIS A 295 -8.54 4.38 -21.84
C HIS A 295 -7.37 3.41 -21.79
N ILE A 296 -7.14 2.70 -22.90
CA ILE A 296 -5.96 1.85 -23.08
C ILE A 296 -4.69 2.72 -23.07
N PHE A 297 -4.84 4.04 -23.34
CA PHE A 297 -3.76 5.02 -23.37
C PHE A 297 -4.26 6.40 -22.91
N ARG A 298 -4.02 6.79 -21.65
CA ARG A 298 -4.01 8.17 -21.17
C ARG A 298 -2.79 8.35 -20.27
#